data_AF-A0A377CJW2-F1
#
_entry.id   AF-A0A377CJW2-F1
#
_cell.length_a   1.000
_cell.length_b   1.000
_cell.length_c   1.000
_cell.angle_alpha   90.00
_cell.angle_beta   90.00
_cell.angle_gamma   90.00
#
_symmetry.space_group_name_H-M   'P 1'
#
loop_
_entity.id
_entity.type
_entity.pdbx_description
1 polymer ?
#
loop_
_entity_poly.entity_id
_entity_poly.type
_entity_poly.pdbx_seq_one_letter_code
_entity_poly.pdbx_strand_id
1 'polypeptide(L)'
;MKHTELRAAVLDALEKHDTGATLFDGRPAVFDEEDFPAIAVYLTGAEYTGEELDSDTWQAELHIEVFLLLRCRIQSWMRGWSPGFIR
;
A
#
# COMPACT_ATOMS: atom_id res chain seq x y z
N MET A 1 -2.73 2.10 22.52
CA MET A 1 -3.38 0.94 21.83
C MET A 1 -2.27 0.28 21.02
N LYS A 2 -1.90 -0.97 21.32
CA LYS A 2 -0.69 -1.62 20.76
C LYS A 2 -0.62 -1.65 19.24
N HIS A 3 -1.77 -1.80 18.56
CA HIS A 3 -1.83 -1.77 17.10
C HIS A 3 -1.40 -0.42 16.50
N THR A 4 -1.77 0.70 17.11
CA THR A 4 -1.37 2.04 16.64
C THR A 4 0.12 2.27 16.87
N GLU A 5 0.66 1.81 18.00
CA GLU A 5 2.10 1.91 18.32
C GLU A 5 2.96 1.15 17.31
N LEU A 6 2.54 -0.06 16.91
CA LEU A 6 3.26 -0.87 15.91
C LEU A 6 3.29 -0.20 14.53
N ARG A 7 2.14 0.28 14.04
CA ARG A 7 2.07 0.94 12.73
C ARG A 7 2.84 2.26 12.73
N ALA A 8 2.73 3.05 13.80
CA ALA A 8 3.48 4.29 13.95
C ALA A 8 5.00 4.07 13.93
N ALA A 9 5.51 3.02 14.61
CA ALA A 9 6.93 2.71 14.60
C ALA A 9 7.45 2.32 13.20
N VAL A 10 6.64 1.61 12.43
CA VAL A 10 6.97 1.25 11.04
C VAL A 10 6.93 2.47 10.13
N LEU A 11 5.92 3.33 10.27
CA LEU A 11 5.82 4.59 9.51
C LEU A 11 6.98 5.54 9.82
N ASP A 12 7.33 5.73 11.09
CA ASP A 12 8.47 6.55 11.52
C ASP A 12 9.81 6.01 10.98
N ALA A 13 9.96 4.69 10.88
CA ALA A 13 11.12 4.09 10.22
C ALA A 13 11.12 4.37 8.70
N LEU A 14 9.97 4.27 8.03
CA LEU A 14 9.85 4.55 6.59
C LEU A 14 10.08 6.03 6.26
N GLU A 15 9.59 6.96 7.09
CA GLU A 15 9.79 8.41 6.93
C GLU A 15 11.27 8.80 6.96
N LYS A 16 12.09 8.12 7.79
CA LYS A 16 13.54 8.36 7.87
C LYS A 16 14.30 7.96 6.61
N HIS A 17 13.71 7.15 5.75
CA HIS A 17 14.35 6.62 4.54
C HIS A 17 14.06 7.43 3.26
N ASP A 18 13.44 8.61 3.37
CA ASP A 18 13.10 9.54 2.27
C ASP A 18 12.76 8.81 0.96
N THR A 19 11.63 8.11 0.98
CA THR A 19 11.16 7.29 -0.14
C THR A 19 10.49 8.10 -1.24
N GLY A 20 10.23 9.40 -1.02
CA GLY A 20 9.44 10.25 -1.91
C GLY A 20 8.01 9.74 -2.14
N ALA A 21 7.53 8.84 -1.27
CA ALA A 21 6.26 8.16 -1.40
C ALA A 21 5.24 8.65 -0.35
N THR A 22 3.97 8.68 -0.73
CA THR A 22 2.88 9.02 0.18
C THR A 22 2.64 7.84 1.12
N LEU A 23 2.74 8.06 2.43
CA LEU A 23 2.57 7.03 3.45
C LEU A 23 1.13 7.03 3.99
N PHE A 24 0.53 5.85 4.13
CA PHE A 24 -0.82 5.66 4.66
C PHE A 24 -0.82 4.77 5.93
N ASP A 25 -1.46 5.25 7.00
CA ASP A 25 -1.74 4.47 8.23
C ASP A 25 -3.07 3.72 8.12
N GLY A 26 -3.05 2.59 7.42
CA GLY A 26 -4.25 1.85 7.03
C GLY A 26 -4.26 1.55 5.53
N ARG A 27 -5.07 0.57 5.12
CA ARG A 27 -5.23 0.24 3.71
C ARG A 27 -6.21 1.22 3.05
N PRO A 28 -5.77 2.10 2.14
CA PRO A 28 -6.67 3.02 1.44
C PRO A 28 -7.60 2.26 0.48
N ALA A 29 -8.84 2.74 0.37
CA ALA A 29 -9.84 2.18 -0.56
C ALA A 29 -9.80 2.83 -1.95
N VAL A 30 -9.32 4.08 -2.02
CA VAL A 30 -9.23 4.92 -3.22
C VAL A 30 -7.87 5.63 -3.19
N PHE A 31 -7.26 5.83 -4.36
CA PHE A 31 -6.01 6.57 -4.55
C PHE A 31 -6.24 7.70 -5.56
N ASP A 32 -5.59 8.84 -5.33
CA ASP A 32 -5.44 9.89 -6.34
C ASP A 32 -4.14 9.69 -7.14
N GLU A 33 -4.10 10.19 -8.38
CA GLU A 33 -2.90 10.03 -9.23
C GLU A 33 -1.65 10.71 -8.62
N GLU A 34 -1.86 11.75 -7.79
CA GLU A 34 -0.83 12.49 -7.09
C GLU A 34 -0.25 11.73 -5.89
N ASP A 35 -0.97 10.72 -5.37
CA ASP A 35 -0.52 9.94 -4.21
C ASP A 35 0.63 9.00 -4.56
N PHE A 36 0.86 8.72 -5.84
CA PHE A 36 1.84 7.73 -6.29
C PHE A 36 3.26 8.32 -6.44
N PRO A 37 4.30 7.62 -5.97
CA PRO A 37 4.28 6.29 -5.36
C PRO A 37 3.69 6.32 -3.94
N ALA A 38 2.85 5.33 -3.59
CA ALA A 38 2.18 5.25 -2.29
C ALA A 38 2.59 4.00 -1.53
N ILE A 39 2.71 4.08 -0.21
CA ILE A 39 3.00 2.95 0.67
C ILE A 39 1.95 2.93 1.78
N ALA A 40 1.24 1.80 1.95
CA ALA A 40 0.27 1.62 3.01
C ALA A 40 0.76 0.60 4.05
N VAL A 41 0.66 0.96 5.32
CA VAL A 41 1.01 0.08 6.45
C VAL A 41 -0.25 -0.23 7.25
N TYR A 42 -0.60 -1.50 7.37
CA TYR A 42 -1.82 -1.90 8.10
C TYR A 42 -1.71 -3.30 8.71
N LEU A 43 -2.57 -3.57 9.70
CA LEU A 43 -2.65 -4.88 10.37
C LEU A 43 -3.93 -5.60 9.92
N THR A 44 -3.85 -6.89 9.64
CA THR A 44 -5.02 -7.77 9.44
C THR A 44 -4.91 -9.02 10.32
N GLY A 45 -6.01 -9.78 10.42
CA GLY A 45 -5.99 -11.06 11.15
C GLY A 45 -5.61 -10.92 12.63
N ALA A 46 -5.92 -9.78 13.26
CA ALA A 46 -5.65 -9.59 14.68
C ALA A 46 -6.55 -10.53 15.51
N GLU A 47 -5.95 -11.60 16.02
CA GLU A 47 -6.62 -12.63 16.80
C GLU A 47 -5.93 -12.82 18.15
N TYR A 48 -6.74 -13.08 19.17
CA TYR A 48 -6.25 -13.51 20.46
C TYR A 48 -5.90 -14.99 20.36
N THR A 49 -4.61 -15.31 20.42
CA THR A 49 -4.16 -16.69 20.22
C THR A 49 -4.31 -17.52 21.48
N GLY A 50 -4.23 -16.93 22.69
CA GLY A 50 -4.68 -17.54 23.94
C GLY A 50 -4.17 -18.95 24.26
N GLU A 51 -3.09 -19.41 23.62
CA GLU A 51 -2.60 -20.79 23.68
C GLU A 51 -2.09 -21.18 25.08
N GLU A 52 -1.70 -20.19 25.88
CA GLU A 52 -1.43 -20.35 27.31
C GLU A 52 -2.49 -19.61 28.13
N LEU A 53 -3.06 -20.31 29.12
CA LEU A 53 -4.16 -19.88 30.01
C LEU A 53 -3.92 -18.58 30.79
N ASP A 54 -2.69 -18.06 30.78
CA ASP A 54 -2.25 -16.84 31.46
C ASP A 54 -1.40 -15.92 30.55
N SER A 55 -1.38 -16.18 29.23
CA SER A 55 -0.65 -15.35 28.28
C SER A 55 -1.61 -14.40 27.55
N ASP A 56 -1.40 -13.09 27.70
CA ASP A 56 -2.05 -12.06 26.89
C ASP A 56 -1.43 -11.99 25.49
N THR A 57 -1.32 -13.13 24.81
CA THR A 57 -0.65 -13.25 23.50
C THR A 57 -1.64 -12.96 22.38
N TRP A 58 -1.24 -12.05 21.48
CA TRP A 58 -1.99 -11.64 20.30
C TRP A 58 -1.15 -11.89 19.05
N GLN A 59 -1.80 -12.35 17.98
CA GLN A 59 -1.19 -12.51 16.67
C GLN A 59 -1.90 -11.61 15.67
N ALA A 60 -1.15 -11.01 14.76
CA ALA A 60 -1.68 -10.23 13.64
C ALA A 60 -0.68 -10.25 12.48
N GLU A 61 -1.18 -10.07 11.26
CA GLU A 61 -0.35 -9.91 10.06
C GLU A 61 -0.12 -8.42 9.79
N LEU A 62 1.14 -8.00 9.69
CA LEU A 62 1.54 -6.64 9.34
C LEU A 62 1.85 -6.56 7.85
N HIS A 63 1.07 -5.76 7.13
CA HIS A 63 1.23 -5.50 5.70
C HIS A 63 1.97 -4.18 5.48
N ILE A 64 2.90 -4.19 4.51
CA ILE A 64 3.52 -3.01 3.92
C ILE A 64 3.30 -3.14 2.40
N GLU A 65 2.23 -2.54 1.89
CA GLU A 65 1.86 -2.60 0.47
C GLU A 65 2.40 -1.37 -0.26
N VAL A 66 3.09 -1.57 -1.38
CA VAL A 66 3.61 -0.49 -2.24
C VAL A 66 2.77 -0.41 -3.51
N PHE A 67 2.21 0.77 -3.77
CA PHE A 67 1.37 1.08 -4.90
C PHE A 67 2.09 2.02 -5.87
N LEU A 68 2.02 1.70 -7.16
CA LEU A 68 2.70 2.42 -8.24
C LEU A 68 1.74 2.68 -9.39
N LEU A 69 1.90 3.82 -10.08
CA LEU A 69 1.19 4.08 -11.33
C LEU A 69 1.62 3.10 -12.42
N LEU A 70 0.67 2.30 -12.90
CA LEU A 70 0.85 1.45 -14.06
C LEU A 70 0.89 2.33 -15.32
N ARG A 71 2.09 2.66 -15.80
CA ARG A 71 2.24 3.28 -17.13
C ARG A 71 2.03 2.24 -18.22
N CYS A 72 0.77 1.93 -18.52
CA CYS A 72 0.40 1.13 -19.68
C CYS A 72 0.81 1.88 -20.97
N ARG A 73 1.88 1.41 -21.63
CA ARG A 73 2.41 1.97 -22.89
C ARG A 73 1.52 1.62 -24.09
N ILE A 74 0.21 1.87 -24.02
CA ILE A 74 -0.72 1.65 -25.15
C ILE A 74 -0.74 2.83 -26.14
N GLN A 75 -0.16 3.99 -25.79
CA GLN A 75 -0.07 5.12 -26.71
C GLN A 75 0.82 4.90 -27.96
N SER A 76 1.59 3.81 -28.04
CA SER A 76 2.32 3.49 -29.28
C SER A 76 1.42 2.92 -30.37
N TRP A 77 0.30 2.27 -30.01
CA TRP A 77 -0.58 1.61 -30.97
C TRP A 77 -1.62 2.57 -31.56
N MET A 78 -2.08 3.56 -30.79
CA MET A 78 -3.02 4.59 -31.25
C MET A 78 -2.39 5.69 -32.12
N ARG A 79 -1.06 5.85 -32.14
CA ARG A 79 -0.41 6.84 -33.02
C ARG A 79 -0.29 6.41 -34.48
N GLY A 80 -0.53 5.13 -34.79
CA GLY A 80 -0.50 4.59 -36.15
C GLY A 80 -1.85 4.59 -36.87
N TRP A 81 -2.94 4.96 -36.19
CA TRP A 81 -4.28 4.93 -36.77
C TRP A 81 -4.55 6.23 -37.55
N SER A 82 -4.22 6.22 -38.85
CA SER A 82 -4.65 7.26 -39.79
C SER A 82 -6.06 6.91 -40.32
N PRO A 83 -7.06 7.81 -40.28
CA PRO A 83 -8.42 7.55 -40.75
C PRO A 83 -8.59 7.32 -42.26
N GLY A 84 -7.51 7.04 -43.01
CA GLY A 84 -7.51 6.94 -44.47
C GLY A 84 -7.35 5.52 -45.04
N PHE A 85 -7.31 4.47 -44.22
CA PHE A 85 -7.06 3.09 -44.67
C PHE A 85 -8.34 2.23 -44.70
N ILE A 86 -9.41 2.75 -45.31
CA ILE A 86 -10.47 1.90 -45.89
C ILE A 86 -10.80 2.53 -47.25
N ARG A 87 -10.27 1.94 -48.30
CA ARG A 87 -10.70 2.17 -49.68
C ARG A 87 -10.92 0.82 -50.34
#